data_AF-A0A317JKX3-F1
#
_entry.id   AF-A0A317JKX3-F1
#
_cell.length_a   1.000
_cell.length_b   1.000
_cell.length_c   1.000
_cell.angle_alpha   90.00
_cell.angle_beta   90.00
_cell.angle_gamma   90.00
#
_symmetry.space_group_name_H-M   'P 1'
#
loop_
_entity.id
_entity.type
_entity.pdbx_description
1 polymer ?
#
loop_
_entity_poly.entity_id
_entity_poly.type
_entity_poly.pdbx_seq_one_letter_code
_entity_poly.pdbx_strand_id
1 'polypeptide(L)'
;MVTPWLIDVVAMEFDRFLHVLNRLLQLGGAWINHGPLGFNGPVLAGHYPRDEVVNLVEKSGFDVKAQSYESIPYMQNPASNSHRQERTFTFSATKTKDIPHSESNQTGAEMSFDWEADHDIPVKLAVQEMRLVGGHLFNAEVLTMVDGQASFRDIQAKIVAKRGLPEEHAGYLLTQILRNAEVLLRRNPHRG
;
A
#
# COMPACT_ATOMS: atom_id res chain seq x y z
N MET A 1 13.36 8.85 -18.54
CA MET A 1 12.55 8.07 -17.57
C MET A 1 11.16 8.66 -17.50
N VAL A 2 10.13 7.83 -17.39
CA VAL A 2 8.74 8.27 -17.29
C VAL A 2 8.10 7.62 -16.06
N THR A 3 7.46 8.41 -15.20
CA THR A 3 6.88 7.95 -13.92
C THR A 3 5.38 8.31 -13.86
N PRO A 4 4.52 7.50 -14.50
CA PRO A 4 3.08 7.72 -14.45
C PRO A 4 2.51 7.19 -13.12
N TRP A 5 1.76 8.02 -12.38
CA TRP A 5 1.02 7.63 -11.17
C TRP A 5 1.87 6.89 -10.13
N LEU A 6 3.12 7.32 -9.97
CA LEU A 6 4.13 6.57 -9.21
C LEU A 6 4.62 7.29 -7.96
N ILE A 7 5.00 8.56 -8.08
CA ILE A 7 5.87 9.23 -7.09
C ILE A 7 5.23 9.37 -5.70
N ASP A 8 3.91 9.31 -5.62
CA ASP A 8 3.10 9.45 -4.42
C ASP A 8 2.68 8.12 -3.79
N VAL A 9 2.97 6.99 -4.45
CA VAL A 9 2.61 5.64 -3.99
C VAL A 9 3.82 4.75 -3.72
N VAL A 10 5.04 5.20 -4.04
CA VAL A 10 6.24 4.45 -3.68
C VAL A 10 6.36 4.37 -2.16
N ALA A 11 6.60 3.17 -1.64
CA ALA A 11 6.86 2.92 -0.22
C ALA A 11 8.28 3.40 0.18
N MET A 12 8.60 4.66 -0.10
CA MET A 12 9.89 5.28 0.10
C MET A 12 9.70 6.79 0.22
N GLU A 13 10.47 7.43 1.10
CA GLU A 13 10.52 8.89 1.20
C GLU A 13 10.89 9.53 -0.14
N PHE A 14 10.20 10.61 -0.50
CA PHE A 14 10.34 11.23 -1.83
C PHE A 14 11.78 11.67 -2.12
N ASP A 15 12.50 12.20 -1.14
CA ASP A 15 13.92 12.56 -1.29
C ASP A 15 14.78 11.36 -1.68
N ARG A 16 14.56 10.20 -1.06
CA ARG A 16 15.29 8.97 -1.40
C ARG A 16 14.95 8.51 -2.81
N PHE A 17 13.68 8.60 -3.20
CA PHE A 17 13.26 8.31 -4.57
C PHE A 17 14.01 9.19 -5.58
N LEU A 18 14.15 10.50 -5.31
CA LEU A 18 14.90 11.41 -6.17
C LEU A 18 16.39 11.04 -6.30
N HIS A 19 17.02 10.56 -5.23
CA HIS A 19 18.42 10.08 -5.29
C HIS A 19 18.57 8.84 -6.17
N VAL A 20 17.62 7.91 -6.07
CA VAL A 20 17.60 6.69 -6.90
C VAL A 20 17.39 7.07 -8.36
N LEU A 21 16.43 7.95 -8.60
CA LEU A 21 16.12 8.46 -9.93
C LEU A 21 17.33 9.17 -10.56
N ASN A 22 18.01 10.01 -9.78
CA ASN A 22 19.24 10.68 -10.20
C ASN A 22 20.30 9.64 -10.60
N ARG A 23 20.53 8.60 -9.79
CA ARG A 23 21.50 7.53 -10.11
C ARG A 23 21.15 6.74 -11.38
N LEU A 24 19.86 6.50 -11.63
CA LEU A 24 19.39 5.74 -12.80
C LEU A 24 19.46 6.54 -14.11
N LEU A 25 19.41 7.86 -14.05
CA LEU A 25 19.50 8.73 -15.23
C LEU A 25 20.96 9.14 -15.48
N GLN A 26 21.39 9.05 -16.74
CA GLN A 26 22.60 9.71 -17.19
C GLN A 26 22.46 11.25 -17.12
N LEU A 27 23.58 11.95 -17.00
CA LEU A 27 23.61 13.42 -17.08
C LEU A 27 22.98 13.90 -18.41
N GLY A 28 22.15 14.94 -18.36
CA GLY A 28 21.35 15.40 -19.50
C GLY A 28 20.12 14.54 -19.80
N GLY A 29 19.92 13.43 -19.09
CA GLY A 29 18.74 12.58 -19.22
C GLY A 29 17.46 13.29 -18.79
N ALA A 30 16.37 13.05 -19.52
CA ALA A 30 15.06 13.60 -19.23
C ALA A 30 14.23 12.68 -18.31
N TRP A 31 13.49 13.31 -17.40
CA TRP A 31 12.47 12.71 -16.57
C TRP A 31 11.13 13.40 -16.83
N ILE A 32 10.08 12.61 -17.06
CA ILE A 32 8.71 13.09 -17.14
C ILE A 32 7.90 12.40 -16.05
N ASN A 33 7.28 13.19 -15.18
CA ASN A 33 6.32 12.72 -14.18
C ASN A 33 4.90 13.09 -14.62
N HIS A 34 3.94 12.19 -14.39
CA HIS A 34 2.53 12.47 -14.59
C HIS A 34 1.68 11.71 -13.58
N GLY A 35 1.03 12.42 -12.67
CA GLY A 35 0.16 11.79 -11.69
C GLY A 35 -0.28 12.77 -10.61
N PRO A 36 -1.16 12.36 -9.70
CA PRO A 36 -1.48 13.14 -8.51
C PRO A 36 -0.26 13.24 -7.58
N LEU A 37 -0.40 14.10 -6.56
CA LEU A 37 0.53 14.18 -5.43
C LEU A 37 -0.20 13.73 -4.17
N GLY A 38 -0.77 12.52 -4.21
CA GLY A 38 -1.56 11.94 -3.13
C GLY A 38 -0.72 11.24 -2.08
N PHE A 39 0.36 11.87 -1.61
CA PHE A 39 1.25 11.28 -0.61
C PHE A 39 0.46 10.90 0.64
N ASN A 40 0.33 9.60 0.89
CA ASN A 40 -0.48 9.06 1.97
C ASN A 40 0.39 8.27 2.96
N GLY A 41 1.33 8.98 3.60
CA GLY A 41 2.13 8.44 4.70
C GLY A 41 1.53 8.78 6.08
N PRO A 42 1.85 8.02 7.15
CA PRO A 42 1.41 8.32 8.51
C PRO A 42 2.04 9.61 9.09
N VAL A 43 3.15 10.08 8.49
CA VAL A 43 3.87 11.29 8.90
C VAL A 43 3.55 12.42 7.92
N LEU A 44 2.95 13.52 8.41
CA LEU A 44 2.55 14.67 7.59
C LEU A 44 3.72 15.35 6.88
N ALA A 45 4.93 15.26 7.42
CA ALA A 45 6.13 15.82 6.78
C ALA A 45 6.43 15.21 5.40
N GLY A 46 5.87 14.03 5.09
CA GLY A 46 5.97 13.40 3.77
C GLY A 46 4.89 13.83 2.77
N HIS A 47 4.02 14.78 3.13
CA HIS A 47 2.90 15.22 2.28
C HIS A 47 3.27 16.48 1.50
N TYR A 48 3.99 16.30 0.39
CA TYR A 48 4.60 17.40 -0.35
C TYR A 48 3.60 18.10 -1.31
N PRO A 49 3.35 19.42 -1.17
CA PRO A 49 2.66 20.21 -2.18
C PRO A 49 3.54 20.40 -3.43
N ARG A 50 2.92 20.85 -4.54
CA ARG A 50 3.59 21.00 -5.84
C ARG A 50 4.89 21.81 -5.78
N ASP A 51 4.86 22.97 -5.14
CA ASP A 51 6.03 23.86 -5.09
C ASP A 51 7.18 23.23 -4.30
N GLU A 52 6.86 22.46 -3.27
CA GLU A 52 7.85 21.70 -2.51
C GLU A 52 8.42 20.55 -3.32
N VAL A 53 7.58 19.81 -4.06
CA VAL A 53 8.04 18.78 -5.01
C VAL A 53 9.02 19.38 -6.02
N VAL A 54 8.70 20.51 -6.65
CA VAL A 54 9.60 21.18 -7.60
C VAL A 54 10.92 21.56 -6.92
N ASN A 55 10.86 22.19 -5.75
CA ASN A 55 12.07 22.56 -4.99
C ASN A 55 12.95 21.35 -4.66
N LEU A 56 12.36 20.22 -4.26
CA LEU A 56 13.10 19.00 -3.95
C LEU A 56 13.72 18.37 -5.20
N VAL A 57 12.99 18.35 -6.31
CA VAL A 57 13.48 17.90 -7.62
C VAL A 57 14.70 18.71 -8.06
N GLU A 58 14.62 20.04 -7.97
CA GLU A 58 15.72 20.93 -8.34
C GLU A 58 16.95 20.77 -7.43
N LYS A 59 16.72 20.70 -6.11
CA LYS A 59 17.79 20.42 -5.13
C LYS A 59 18.48 19.08 -5.41
N SER A 60 17.74 18.10 -5.93
CA SER A 60 18.23 16.75 -6.27
C SER A 60 18.92 16.66 -7.64
N GLY A 61 19.34 17.80 -8.21
CA GLY A 61 20.18 17.83 -9.40
C GLY A 61 19.43 17.70 -10.72
N PHE A 62 18.14 18.05 -10.70
CA PHE A 62 17.34 18.21 -11.90
C PHE A 62 17.04 19.70 -12.15
N ASP A 63 16.62 20.00 -13.38
CA ASP A 63 16.16 21.31 -13.80
C ASP A 63 14.78 21.14 -14.43
N VAL A 64 13.74 21.66 -13.78
CA VAL A 64 12.35 21.50 -14.19
C VAL A 64 12.05 22.47 -15.34
N LYS A 65 11.75 21.91 -16.52
CA LYS A 65 11.60 22.68 -17.76
C LYS A 65 10.17 23.13 -18.02
N ALA A 66 9.21 22.28 -17.71
CA ALA A 66 7.80 22.54 -17.92
C ALA A 66 6.98 21.85 -16.84
N GLN A 67 5.85 22.45 -16.50
CA GLN A 67 4.88 21.87 -15.59
C GLN A 67 3.45 22.22 -15.99
N SER A 68 2.51 21.31 -15.76
CA SER A 68 1.08 21.55 -15.91
C SER A 68 0.31 20.92 -14.75
N TYR A 69 -0.91 21.42 -14.56
CA TYR A 69 -1.81 20.92 -13.53
C TYR A 69 -3.23 20.89 -14.06
N GLU A 70 -3.79 19.68 -14.14
CA GLU A 70 -5.02 19.45 -14.87
C GLU A 70 -5.93 18.51 -14.08
N SER A 71 -7.25 18.73 -14.20
CA SER A 71 -8.24 17.78 -13.71
C SER A 71 -8.57 16.82 -14.84
N ILE A 72 -8.36 15.53 -14.61
CA ILE A 72 -8.59 14.49 -15.61
C ILE A 72 -9.55 13.41 -15.10
N PRO A 73 -10.31 12.78 -16.00
CA PRO A 73 -11.00 11.53 -15.72
C PRO A 73 -10.07 10.44 -15.19
N TYR A 74 -10.47 9.75 -14.11
CA TYR A 74 -9.76 8.57 -13.62
C TYR A 74 -10.65 7.33 -13.65
N MET A 75 -10.24 6.32 -14.43
CA MET A 75 -10.93 5.04 -14.58
C MET A 75 -12.45 5.18 -14.85
N GLN A 76 -12.82 6.14 -15.70
CA GLN A 76 -14.23 6.43 -15.98
C GLN A 76 -14.80 5.51 -17.05
N ASN A 77 -15.96 4.93 -16.77
CA ASN A 77 -16.84 4.36 -17.77
C ASN A 77 -17.83 5.44 -18.25
N PRO A 78 -17.85 5.81 -19.55
CA PRO A 78 -18.76 6.83 -20.07
C PRO A 78 -20.26 6.56 -19.82
N ALA A 79 -20.65 5.30 -19.62
CA ALA A 79 -22.04 4.92 -19.33
C ALA A 79 -22.39 4.99 -17.83
N SER A 80 -21.43 5.23 -16.94
CA SER A 80 -21.66 5.30 -15.50
C SER A 80 -22.04 6.71 -15.07
N ASN A 81 -23.11 6.85 -14.28
CA ASN A 81 -23.46 8.11 -13.62
C ASN A 81 -22.56 8.44 -12.40
N SER A 82 -21.68 7.51 -12.01
CA SER A 82 -20.64 7.73 -11.01
C SER A 82 -19.28 7.79 -11.69
N HIS A 83 -18.52 8.85 -11.43
CA HIS A 83 -17.21 9.06 -12.01
C HIS A 83 -16.25 9.69 -10.99
N ARG A 84 -14.96 9.34 -11.08
CA ARG A 84 -13.88 9.93 -10.27
C ARG A 84 -13.05 10.87 -11.13
N GLN A 85 -12.75 12.04 -10.60
CA GLN A 85 -11.84 13.02 -11.20
C GLN A 85 -10.57 13.06 -10.35
N GLU A 86 -9.44 13.23 -11.01
CA GLU A 86 -8.14 13.37 -10.36
C GLU A 86 -7.45 14.64 -10.80
N ARG A 87 -6.75 15.29 -9.88
CA ARG A 87 -5.91 16.44 -10.22
C ARG A 87 -4.48 15.99 -10.39
N THR A 88 -3.98 15.97 -11.61
CA THR A 88 -2.63 15.52 -11.92
C THR A 88 -1.68 16.70 -12.03
N PHE A 89 -0.47 16.48 -11.54
CA PHE A 89 0.68 17.33 -11.72
C PHE A 89 1.62 16.66 -12.72
N THR A 90 1.85 17.32 -13.85
CA THR A 90 2.77 16.85 -14.89
C THR A 90 3.97 17.76 -14.90
N PHE A 91 5.17 17.21 -14.97
CA PHE A 91 6.36 18.02 -15.25
C PHE A 91 7.39 17.25 -16.07
N SER A 92 8.25 18.01 -16.75
CA SER A 92 9.48 17.50 -17.35
C SER A 92 10.68 18.13 -16.66
N ALA A 93 11.69 17.33 -16.39
CA ALA A 93 12.93 17.77 -15.78
C ALA A 93 14.14 17.12 -16.47
N THR A 94 15.25 17.84 -16.54
CA THR A 94 16.51 17.32 -17.09
C THR A 94 17.52 17.18 -15.97
N LYS A 95 18.22 16.05 -15.88
CA LYS A 95 19.31 15.88 -14.92
C LYS A 95 20.49 16.80 -15.30
N THR A 96 20.88 17.68 -14.40
CA THR A 96 21.96 18.66 -14.60
C THR A 96 23.20 18.38 -13.76
N LYS A 97 23.08 17.60 -12.69
CA LYS A 97 24.21 17.15 -11.86
C LYS A 97 23.94 15.80 -11.21
N ASP A 98 25.00 15.07 -10.95
CA ASP A 98 24.99 13.97 -10.00
C ASP A 98 24.90 14.51 -8.56
N ILE A 99 24.22 13.77 -7.69
CA ILE A 99 24.19 14.06 -6.26
C ILE A 99 24.91 12.93 -5.49
N PRO A 100 25.63 13.27 -4.40
CA PRO A 100 26.35 12.26 -3.62
C PRO A 100 25.41 11.19 -3.08
N HIS A 101 25.85 9.93 -3.13
CA HIS A 101 25.11 8.84 -2.53
C HIS A 101 25.33 8.83 -1.02
N SER A 102 24.26 8.91 -0.23
CA SER A 102 24.30 8.53 1.19
C SER A 102 24.14 7.01 1.30
N GLU A 103 25.00 6.34 2.07
CA GLU A 103 24.87 4.91 2.38
C GLU A 103 23.54 4.56 3.06
N SER A 104 22.81 5.55 3.61
CA SER A 104 21.45 5.39 4.14
C SER A 104 20.36 5.23 3.08
N ASN A 105 20.69 5.38 1.79
CA ASN A 105 19.73 5.29 0.68
C ASN A 105 19.72 3.89 0.04
N GLN A 106 19.88 2.84 0.85
CA GLN A 106 19.78 1.46 0.41
C GLN A 106 18.34 1.14 0.05
N THR A 107 18.05 1.22 -1.25
CA THR A 107 16.79 0.76 -1.83
C THR A 107 16.76 -0.76 -1.83
N GLY A 108 15.94 -1.35 -0.94
CA GLY A 108 15.68 -2.79 -0.90
C GLY A 108 16.03 -3.43 0.44
N ALA A 109 17.08 -2.98 1.13
CA ALA A 109 17.47 -3.54 2.43
C ALA A 109 16.39 -3.30 3.51
N GLU A 110 15.71 -2.16 3.47
CA GLU A 110 14.60 -1.85 4.39
C GLU A 110 13.31 -2.63 4.08
N MET A 111 13.19 -3.21 2.88
CA MET A 111 12.08 -4.07 2.48
C MET A 111 12.43 -5.55 2.54
N SER A 112 13.70 -5.89 2.79
CA SER A 112 14.16 -7.26 2.94
C SER A 112 14.22 -7.57 4.42
N PHE A 113 13.74 -8.75 4.78
CA PHE A 113 13.80 -9.21 6.15
C PHE A 113 15.06 -10.04 6.35
N ASP A 114 15.71 -9.94 7.52
CA ASP A 114 16.94 -10.70 7.81
C ASP A 114 16.79 -12.21 7.51
N TRP A 115 15.61 -12.76 7.77
CA TRP A 115 15.30 -14.17 7.54
C TRP A 115 15.17 -14.55 6.06
N GLU A 116 15.09 -13.60 5.12
CA GLU A 116 15.13 -13.87 3.68
C GLU A 116 16.55 -14.20 3.21
N ALA A 117 17.55 -13.64 3.87
CA ALA A 117 18.96 -13.90 3.57
C ALA A 117 19.52 -15.09 4.36
N ASP A 118 19.02 -15.31 5.57
CA ASP A 118 19.41 -16.41 6.44
C ASP A 118 18.19 -17.06 7.11
N HIS A 119 17.82 -18.25 6.63
CA HIS A 119 16.63 -18.98 7.08
C HIS A 119 16.77 -19.55 8.51
N ASP A 120 17.96 -19.49 9.12
CA ASP A 120 18.17 -19.92 10.51
C ASP A 120 17.90 -18.80 11.53
N ILE A 121 17.69 -17.55 11.06
CA ILE A 121 17.35 -16.42 11.93
C ILE A 121 15.86 -16.48 12.32
N PRO A 122 15.51 -16.28 13.61
CA PRO A 122 14.11 -16.23 14.03
C PRO A 122 13.31 -15.13 13.34
N VAL A 123 12.17 -15.49 12.77
CA VAL A 123 11.17 -14.54 12.23
C VAL A 123 10.53 -13.77 13.38
N LYS A 124 10.88 -12.49 13.53
CA LYS A 124 10.31 -11.61 14.56
C LYS A 124 9.13 -10.83 13.98
N LEU A 125 7.94 -11.08 14.49
CA LEU A 125 6.75 -10.28 14.20
C LEU A 125 6.68 -9.10 15.18
N ALA A 126 6.44 -7.88 14.68
CA ALA A 126 6.14 -6.75 15.55
C ALA A 126 4.74 -6.87 16.18
N VAL A 127 4.47 -6.04 17.19
CA VAL A 127 3.26 -6.12 18.03
C VAL A 127 1.98 -5.89 17.23
N GLN A 128 2.03 -5.09 16.16
CA GLN A 128 0.87 -4.84 15.31
C GLN A 128 0.51 -6.09 14.49
N GLU A 129 1.50 -6.84 14.06
CA GLU A 129 1.37 -8.12 13.36
C GLU A 129 0.83 -9.21 14.29
N MET A 130 1.13 -9.16 15.59
CA MET A 130 0.52 -10.08 16.56
C MET A 130 -1.01 -9.94 16.64
N ARG A 131 -1.56 -8.73 16.44
CA ARG A 131 -3.02 -8.55 16.36
C ARG A 131 -3.60 -9.23 15.12
N LEU A 132 -2.89 -9.18 13.99
CA LEU A 132 -3.27 -9.90 12.77
C LEU A 132 -3.29 -11.42 13.02
N VAL A 133 -2.27 -11.96 13.69
CA VAL A 133 -2.22 -13.38 14.07
C VAL A 133 -3.45 -13.78 14.89
N GLY A 134 -3.81 -12.98 15.91
CA GLY A 134 -4.99 -13.25 16.73
C GLY A 134 -6.28 -13.30 15.91
N GLY A 135 -6.46 -12.37 14.97
CA GLY A 135 -7.61 -12.37 14.05
C GLY A 135 -7.64 -13.59 13.13
N HIS A 136 -6.49 -13.98 12.56
CA HIS A 136 -6.41 -15.17 11.71
C HIS A 136 -6.70 -16.46 12.46
N LEU A 137 -6.17 -16.63 13.67
CA LEU A 137 -6.43 -17.80 14.50
C LEU A 137 -7.90 -17.90 14.88
N PHE A 138 -8.56 -16.78 15.18
CA PHE A 138 -9.98 -16.76 15.45
C PHE A 138 -10.81 -17.13 14.21
N ASN A 139 -10.48 -16.59 13.03
CA ASN A 139 -11.14 -16.95 11.78
C ASN A 139 -10.97 -18.44 11.46
N ALA A 140 -9.76 -18.98 11.60
CA ALA A 140 -9.49 -20.40 11.40
C ALA A 140 -10.31 -21.26 12.36
N GLU A 141 -10.35 -20.91 13.64
CA GLU A 141 -11.16 -21.60 14.63
C GLU A 141 -12.65 -21.64 14.24
N VAL A 142 -13.23 -20.51 13.84
CA VAL A 142 -14.63 -20.46 13.38
C VAL A 142 -14.83 -21.38 12.17
N LEU A 143 -13.95 -21.30 11.17
CA LEU A 143 -14.06 -22.11 9.96
C LEU A 143 -13.93 -23.62 10.23
N THR A 144 -13.11 -24.03 11.21
CA THR A 144 -13.04 -25.45 11.63
C THR A 144 -14.33 -25.96 12.27
N MET A 145 -15.23 -25.08 12.72
CA MET A 145 -16.54 -25.46 13.26
C MET A 145 -17.62 -25.58 12.18
N VAL A 146 -17.33 -25.18 10.93
CA VAL A 146 -18.26 -25.27 9.80
C VAL A 146 -18.12 -26.65 9.16
N ASP A 147 -18.87 -27.60 9.69
CA ASP A 147 -18.91 -29.00 9.24
C ASP A 147 -20.11 -29.30 8.31
N GLY A 148 -20.92 -28.29 7.99
CA GLY A 148 -22.16 -28.43 7.21
C GLY A 148 -23.35 -28.99 8.00
N GLN A 149 -23.20 -29.27 9.30
CA GLN A 149 -24.25 -29.78 10.19
C GLN A 149 -24.56 -28.78 11.31
N ALA A 150 -23.53 -28.15 11.88
CA ALA A 150 -23.67 -27.16 12.93
C ALA A 150 -24.39 -25.91 12.42
N SER A 151 -25.43 -25.50 13.14
CA SER A 151 -26.12 -24.24 12.85
C SER A 151 -25.31 -23.04 13.33
N PHE A 152 -25.68 -21.85 12.85
CA PHE A 152 -25.10 -20.59 13.32
C PHE A 152 -25.13 -20.47 14.85
N ARG A 153 -26.25 -20.85 15.48
CA ARG A 153 -26.42 -20.79 16.94
C ARG A 153 -25.51 -21.78 17.66
N ASP A 154 -25.32 -22.97 17.10
CA ASP A 154 -24.42 -23.98 17.68
C ASP A 154 -22.97 -23.48 17.68
N ILE A 155 -22.53 -22.86 16.58
CA ILE A 155 -21.19 -22.28 16.46
C ILE A 155 -21.03 -21.08 17.41
N GLN A 156 -22.03 -20.19 17.46
CA GLN A 156 -22.03 -19.04 18.37
C GLN A 156 -21.93 -19.48 19.84
N ALA A 157 -22.72 -20.47 20.26
CA ALA A 157 -22.69 -21.00 21.62
C ALA A 157 -21.31 -21.59 21.97
N LYS A 158 -20.68 -22.33 21.04
CA LYS A 158 -19.32 -22.84 21.21
C LYS A 158 -18.29 -21.71 21.40
N ILE A 159 -18.40 -20.64 20.62
CA ILE A 159 -17.51 -19.47 20.73
C ILE A 159 -17.68 -18.79 22.10
N VAL A 160 -18.93 -18.54 22.52
CA VAL A 160 -19.24 -17.93 23.83
C VAL A 160 -18.64 -18.77 24.96
N ALA A 161 -18.87 -20.08 24.93
CA ALA A 161 -18.36 -20.99 25.96
C ALA A 161 -16.82 -21.03 26.01
N LYS A 162 -16.15 -21.01 24.86
CA LYS A 162 -14.69 -21.16 24.77
C LYS A 162 -13.91 -19.87 25.00
N ARG A 163 -14.47 -18.72 24.59
CA ARG A 163 -13.78 -17.42 24.60
C ARG A 163 -14.34 -16.46 25.65
N GLY A 164 -15.46 -16.79 26.31
CA GLY A 164 -16.10 -15.92 27.31
C GLY A 164 -16.64 -14.61 26.73
N LEU A 165 -16.95 -14.59 25.44
CA LEU A 165 -17.47 -13.39 24.77
C LEU A 165 -18.95 -13.19 25.07
N PRO A 166 -19.43 -11.93 25.16
CA PRO A 166 -20.86 -11.66 25.15
C PRO A 166 -21.51 -12.26 23.89
N GLU A 167 -22.69 -12.85 24.05
CA GLU A 167 -23.38 -13.57 22.98
C GLU A 167 -23.58 -12.71 21.73
N GLU A 168 -24.01 -11.46 21.90
CA GLU A 168 -24.18 -10.49 20.82
C GLU A 168 -22.87 -10.25 20.05
N HIS A 169 -21.77 -10.08 20.78
CA HIS A 169 -20.46 -9.82 20.16
C HIS A 169 -19.96 -11.05 19.39
N ALA A 170 -20.15 -12.26 19.94
CA ALA A 170 -19.84 -13.50 19.25
C ALA A 170 -20.65 -13.65 17.96
N GLY A 171 -21.95 -13.32 17.99
CA GLY A 171 -22.82 -13.36 16.82
C GLY A 171 -22.38 -12.36 15.73
N TYR A 172 -22.01 -11.14 16.11
CA TYR A 172 -21.48 -10.14 15.18
C TYR A 172 -20.23 -10.64 14.46
N LEU A 173 -19.23 -11.13 15.21
CA LEU A 173 -17.97 -11.60 14.64
C LEU A 173 -18.18 -12.82 13.74
N LEU A 174 -19.00 -13.79 14.18
CA LEU A 174 -19.34 -14.97 13.39
C LEU A 174 -19.97 -14.59 12.05
N THR A 175 -20.87 -13.61 12.05
CA THR A 175 -21.53 -13.11 10.84
C THR A 175 -20.52 -12.53 9.85
N GLN A 176 -19.58 -11.69 10.32
CA GLN A 176 -18.56 -11.09 9.46
C GLN A 176 -17.68 -12.15 8.82
N ILE A 177 -17.25 -13.15 9.59
CA ILE A 177 -16.36 -14.21 9.13
C ILE A 177 -17.04 -15.07 8.07
N LEU A 178 -18.23 -15.61 8.37
CA LEU A 178 -18.95 -16.49 7.44
C LEU A 178 -19.34 -15.75 6.15
N ARG A 179 -19.75 -14.48 6.25
CA ARG A 179 -20.06 -13.67 5.07
C ARG A 179 -18.84 -13.43 4.19
N ASN A 180 -17.69 -13.12 4.79
CA ASN A 180 -16.45 -12.92 4.04
C ASN A 180 -16.00 -14.21 3.35
N ALA A 181 -16.12 -15.36 4.01
CA ALA A 181 -15.82 -16.67 3.41
C ALA A 181 -16.73 -16.98 2.21
N GLU A 182 -18.04 -16.81 2.35
CA GLU A 182 -19.02 -16.99 1.26
C GLU A 182 -18.74 -16.07 0.06
N VAL A 183 -18.44 -14.79 0.30
CA VAL A 183 -18.11 -13.84 -0.77
C VAL A 183 -16.83 -14.26 -1.50
N LEU A 184 -15.81 -14.73 -0.78
CA LEU A 184 -14.56 -15.20 -1.39
C LEU A 184 -14.78 -16.44 -2.25
N LEU A 185 -15.55 -17.41 -1.76
CA LEU A 185 -15.85 -18.65 -2.50
C LEU A 185 -16.68 -18.38 -3.76
N ARG A 186 -17.67 -17.48 -3.69
CA ARG A 186 -18.48 -17.09 -4.86
C ARG A 186 -17.70 -16.32 -5.92
N ARG A 187 -16.67 -15.55 -5.52
CA ARG A 187 -15.82 -14.80 -6.45
C ARG A 187 -14.78 -15.66 -7.17
N ASN A 188 -14.40 -16.81 -6.61
CA ASN A 188 -13.39 -17.72 -7.17
C ASN A 188 -13.90 -19.17 -7.22
N PRO A 189 -14.84 -19.52 -8.11
CA PRO A 189 -15.49 -20.83 -8.13
C PRO A 189 -14.57 -22.00 -8.55
N HIS A 190 -13.35 -21.74 -9.03
CA HIS A 190 -12.45 -22.77 -9.59
C HIS A 190 -11.28 -23.18 -8.67
N ARG A 191 -11.34 -22.88 -7.36
CA ARG A 191 -10.28 -23.23 -6.38
C ARG A 191 -10.66 -24.35 -5.40
N GLY A 192 -11.68 -25.15 -5.73
CA GLY A 192 -12.07 -26.34 -4.97
C GLY A 192 -11.45 -27.62 -5.51
#